data_AF-A0A0G4EKZ2-F1
#
_entry.id   AF-A0A0G4EKZ2-F1
#
_cell.length_a   1.000
_cell.length_b   1.000
_cell.length_c   1.000
_cell.angle_alpha   90.00
_cell.angle_beta   90.00
_cell.angle_gamma   90.00
#
_symmetry.space_group_name_H-M   'P 1'
#
loop_
_entity.id
_entity.type
_entity.pdbx_description
1 polymer ?
#
loop_
_entity_poly.entity_id
_entity_poly.type
_entity_poly.pdbx_seq_one_letter_code
_entity_poly.pdbx_strand_id
1 'polypeptide(L)'
;MARLASTSIGDAATGPATCTSSASGGRLPFSFSEMAGYKVRLDASTPDPDLELQQCIVCGKRPEPGQRLKVCQFCVREVSPRYCSDACLKQHFQQGRHNKAMCRLGKQLYDGEPLRGNRHAVRMVLNWMSEDVFFKQQRQKQEAIRQAIEEHSRQPTEVPIEVQLDVHVKTFDTNRLFCVAALGIDSENIDYAKHRPPPGTGPIICDRGVSYGSYLVIPITTRNERFRDTGWEPPPDPQLEATCAERVVAVLSKAISTLLTPDVKSRRRIQVASCISGSFDVLFWRKMTCTVAHPVCGHRLPFYCLPPPFHVVLRAVEAAIHDVLGTEANDDINSVLFPQNLVMRDHMTLQRMMVRDEWRQEIEWERSNLKGLHETIDRICHELALQSGTRHRKLNSAVGKLKADFVEAAVGFTDLFRRHLIEYVKRFKRTSAHDPGCHRSFPELADITEGDLRPVEAEVASAEYPRPYKNLIAAKPTCSPDIDGPMATTSDGKNISEVDLLLRTQGFVRGRGASHRHRVSTFDQLVRCDSSKLRK
;
A
#
# COMPACT_ATOMS: atom_id res chain seq x y z
N MET A 1 36.01 37.50 45.16
CA MET A 1 35.74 38.64 44.26
C MET A 1 35.60 38.11 42.83
N ALA A 2 34.69 38.71 42.06
CA ALA A 2 34.27 38.41 40.67
C ALA A 2 33.24 37.26 40.46
N ARG A 3 32.15 37.63 39.77
CA ARG A 3 30.90 36.91 39.44
C ARG A 3 31.00 36.21 38.07
N LEU A 4 30.12 35.22 37.84
CA LEU A 4 29.10 35.13 36.75
C LEU A 4 28.46 33.72 36.79
N ALA A 5 27.23 33.60 37.29
CA ALA A 5 25.96 33.57 36.53
C ALA A 5 25.57 32.16 36.04
N SER A 6 24.63 31.53 36.75
CA SER A 6 23.75 30.47 36.21
C SER A 6 22.33 30.78 36.67
N THR A 7 21.56 31.36 35.77
CA THR A 7 20.13 31.62 35.93
C THR A 7 19.34 30.44 35.44
N SER A 8 18.43 30.01 36.30
CA SER A 8 17.40 29.01 36.08
C SER A 8 16.23 29.50 35.20
N ILE A 9 15.53 28.51 34.63
CA ILE A 9 14.13 28.44 34.16
C ILE A 9 13.84 28.80 32.70
N GLY A 10 13.35 27.79 31.97
CA GLY A 10 12.69 27.91 30.68
C GLY A 10 12.41 26.56 30.00
N ASP A 11 11.83 25.60 30.73
CA ASP A 11 11.38 24.29 30.21
C ASP A 11 10.30 24.42 29.14
N ALA A 12 10.56 23.88 27.95
CA ALA A 12 9.56 23.39 27.00
C ALA A 12 10.25 22.52 25.93
N ALA A 13 10.63 21.32 26.33
CA ALA A 13 11.08 20.26 25.43
C ALA A 13 9.88 19.45 24.93
N THR A 14 9.53 19.55 23.65
CA THR A 14 8.86 18.44 22.94
C THR A 14 9.91 17.40 22.56
N GLY A 15 10.51 16.75 23.57
CA GLY A 15 11.05 15.39 23.49
C GLY A 15 9.92 14.39 23.75
N PRO A 16 10.18 13.07 23.74
CA PRO A 16 9.11 12.07 23.91
C PRO A 16 8.43 12.31 25.26
N ALA A 17 7.10 12.33 25.27
CA ALA A 17 6.34 12.48 26.50
C ALA A 17 6.63 11.29 27.41
N THR A 18 7.53 11.46 28.37
CA THR A 18 7.58 10.65 29.58
C THR A 18 6.32 10.99 30.38
N CYS A 19 5.27 10.19 30.17
CA CYS A 19 4.13 10.17 31.06
C CYS A 19 4.58 9.58 32.41
N THR A 20 4.89 10.44 33.36
CA THR A 20 4.89 10.07 34.78
C THR A 20 3.45 9.95 35.26
N SER A 21 2.78 8.86 34.86
CA SER A 21 1.69 8.29 35.65
C SER A 21 2.24 7.08 36.38
N SER A 22 2.29 7.17 37.70
CA SER A 22 2.35 6.04 38.60
C SER A 22 1.11 5.16 38.38
N ALA A 23 1.16 4.31 37.35
CA ALA A 23 0.28 3.18 37.14
C ALA A 23 1.17 1.97 36.83
N SER A 24 1.37 1.16 37.84
CA SER A 24 1.99 -0.15 37.78
C SER A 24 1.29 -1.03 36.74
N GLY A 25 2.00 -1.36 35.66
CA GLY A 25 1.64 -2.36 34.65
C GLY A 25 0.98 -1.77 33.40
N GLY A 26 1.64 -1.88 32.23
CA GLY A 26 1.17 -1.47 30.90
C GLY A 26 -0.06 -2.24 30.39
N ARG A 27 -1.10 -2.31 31.22
CA ARG A 27 -2.36 -3.00 30.98
C ARG A 27 -3.38 -2.01 30.45
N LEU A 28 -3.87 -2.24 29.24
CA LEU A 28 -4.94 -1.45 28.64
C LEU A 28 -6.26 -1.70 29.40
N PRO A 29 -7.13 -0.69 29.52
CA PRO A 29 -8.38 -0.81 30.28
C PRO A 29 -9.47 -1.61 29.54
N PHE A 30 -9.23 -2.03 28.30
CA PHE A 30 -10.18 -2.75 27.45
C PHE A 30 -9.61 -4.09 26.99
N SER A 31 -10.50 -5.04 26.71
CA SER A 31 -10.13 -6.36 26.21
C SER A 31 -9.78 -6.29 24.74
N PHE A 32 -9.03 -7.28 24.26
CA PHE A 32 -8.65 -7.40 22.86
C PHE A 32 -9.84 -7.39 21.88
N SER A 33 -11.01 -7.86 22.33
CA SER A 33 -12.23 -7.88 21.52
C SER A 33 -12.92 -6.52 21.40
N GLU A 34 -12.79 -5.68 22.43
CA GLU A 34 -13.43 -4.36 22.52
C GLU A 34 -12.63 -3.28 21.76
N MET A 35 -11.40 -3.58 21.37
CA MET A 35 -10.51 -2.64 20.68
C MET A 35 -10.97 -2.23 19.28
N ALA A 36 -11.73 -3.11 18.60
CA ALA A 36 -12.09 -2.90 17.21
C ALA A 36 -13.01 -1.67 17.07
N GLY A 37 -12.50 -0.59 16.46
CA GLY A 37 -13.24 0.65 16.30
C GLY A 37 -13.33 1.52 17.56
N TYR A 38 -12.63 1.14 18.64
CA TYR A 38 -12.50 1.99 19.81
C TYR A 38 -11.60 3.18 19.46
N LYS A 39 -12.14 4.39 19.52
CA LYS A 39 -11.36 5.62 19.39
C LYS A 39 -10.61 5.82 20.70
N VAL A 40 -9.48 5.12 20.87
CA VAL A 40 -8.52 5.52 21.90
C VAL A 40 -7.97 6.86 21.43
N ARG A 41 -8.49 7.95 21.98
CA ARG A 41 -7.73 9.20 21.96
C ARG A 41 -6.49 8.90 22.78
N LEU A 42 -5.32 8.91 22.15
CA LEU A 42 -4.06 8.71 22.85
C LEU A 42 -3.86 9.79 23.94
N ASP A 43 -4.56 10.92 23.83
CA ASP A 43 -4.66 11.94 24.86
C ASP A 43 -6.08 12.56 24.86
N ALA A 44 -6.74 12.59 26.02
CA ALA A 44 -8.07 13.20 26.17
C ALA A 44 -8.00 14.74 26.04
N SER A 45 -6.81 15.33 26.17
CA SER A 45 -6.54 16.75 26.05
C SER A 45 -6.25 17.21 24.62
N THR A 46 -6.13 16.28 23.64
CA THR A 46 -5.87 16.66 22.25
C THR A 46 -7.04 17.48 21.69
N PRO A 47 -6.78 18.70 21.18
CA PRO A 47 -7.82 19.54 20.59
C PRO A 47 -8.51 18.83 19.42
N ASP A 48 -9.72 19.30 19.07
CA ASP A 48 -10.44 18.82 17.87
C ASP A 48 -9.46 18.71 16.68
N PRO A 49 -9.41 17.56 15.98
CA PRO A 49 -8.53 17.37 14.84
C PRO A 49 -8.62 18.47 13.75
N ASP A 50 -9.78 19.13 13.62
CA ASP A 50 -9.92 20.24 12.67
C ASP A 50 -9.19 21.50 13.16
N LEU A 51 -9.03 21.64 14.47
CA LEU A 51 -8.25 22.68 15.14
C LEU A 51 -6.75 22.39 15.07
N GLU A 52 -6.32 21.13 15.14
CA GLU A 52 -4.90 20.75 15.00
C GLU A 52 -4.33 21.12 13.62
N LEU A 53 -5.15 21.01 12.56
CA LEU A 53 -4.79 21.50 11.22
C LEU A 53 -4.53 23.02 11.18
N GLN A 54 -5.03 23.77 12.16
CA GLN A 54 -4.89 25.22 12.27
C GLN A 54 -3.94 25.64 13.40
N GLN A 55 -3.10 24.73 13.88
CA GLN A 55 -2.12 25.02 14.93
C GLN A 55 -0.70 25.05 14.39
N CYS A 56 0.18 25.73 15.13
CA CYS A 56 1.60 25.66 14.91
C CYS A 56 2.11 24.25 15.26
N ILE A 57 2.82 23.61 14.34
CA ILE A 57 3.38 22.26 14.54
C ILE A 57 4.36 22.17 15.72
N VAL A 58 4.99 23.29 16.10
CA VAL A 58 6.03 23.33 17.12
C VAL A 58 5.46 23.57 18.51
N CYS A 59 4.56 24.54 18.65
CA CYS A 59 4.07 24.98 19.97
C CYS A 59 2.56 24.77 20.18
N GLY A 60 1.83 24.22 19.22
CA GLY A 60 0.39 23.98 19.30
C GLY A 60 -0.48 25.26 19.33
N LYS A 61 0.13 26.46 19.29
CA LYS A 61 -0.61 27.72 19.32
C LYS A 61 -1.42 27.93 18.04
N ARG A 62 -2.62 28.46 18.20
CA ARG A 62 -3.49 28.89 17.09
C ARG A 62 -3.09 30.28 16.63
N PRO A 63 -3.35 30.63 15.36
CA PRO A 63 -3.28 32.02 14.94
C PRO A 63 -4.37 32.82 15.67
N GLU A 64 -4.10 34.08 15.96
CA GLU A 64 -5.15 35.00 16.38
C GLU A 64 -6.20 35.17 15.26
N PRO A 65 -7.45 35.53 15.57
CA PRO A 65 -8.46 35.79 14.57
C PRO A 65 -7.95 36.77 13.48
N GLY A 66 -8.03 36.36 12.21
CA GLY A 66 -7.56 37.14 11.07
C GLY A 66 -6.07 36.93 10.69
N GLN A 67 -5.27 36.28 11.54
CA GLN A 67 -3.89 35.93 11.20
C GLN A 67 -3.82 34.60 10.44
N ARG A 68 -2.88 34.51 9.49
CA ARG A 68 -2.54 33.27 8.80
C ARG A 68 -1.24 32.73 9.38
N LEU A 69 -1.22 31.43 9.69
CA LEU A 69 0.02 30.77 10.06
C LEU A 69 1.02 30.84 8.90
N LYS A 70 2.29 31.06 9.24
CA LYS A 70 3.40 31.05 8.30
C LYS A 70 3.65 29.63 7.80
N VAL A 71 4.18 29.52 6.59
CA VAL A 71 4.63 28.28 5.97
C VAL A 71 6.07 28.45 5.50
N CYS A 72 6.81 27.35 5.43
CA CYS A 72 8.15 27.40 4.85
C CYS A 72 8.08 27.73 3.35
N GLN A 73 8.86 28.72 2.91
CA GLN A 73 8.92 29.18 1.53
C GLN A 73 9.50 28.16 0.53
N PHE A 74 10.25 27.16 1.01
CA PHE A 74 10.86 26.13 0.17
C PHE A 74 9.96 24.91 -0.04
N CYS A 75 8.92 24.77 0.77
CA CYS A 75 8.00 23.65 0.72
C CYS A 75 6.78 23.98 -0.14
N VAL A 76 6.18 22.96 -0.75
CA VAL A 76 4.84 23.09 -1.36
C VAL A 76 3.86 23.58 -0.30
N ARG A 77 3.14 24.67 -0.59
CA ARG A 77 2.34 25.41 0.40
C ARG A 77 1.29 24.51 1.09
N GLU A 78 0.68 23.62 0.34
CA GLU A 78 -0.36 22.69 0.77
C GLU A 78 0.18 21.67 1.78
N VAL A 79 1.42 21.22 1.58
CA VAL A 79 2.09 20.20 2.40
C VAL A 79 2.83 20.84 3.58
N SER A 80 3.34 22.05 3.40
CA SER A 80 4.20 22.74 4.37
C SER A 80 3.59 22.74 5.79
N PRO A 81 4.38 22.44 6.83
CA PRO A 81 3.95 22.61 8.20
C PRO A 81 3.59 24.07 8.47
N ARG A 82 2.71 24.29 9.45
CA ARG A 82 2.25 25.63 9.81
C ARG A 82 2.97 26.14 11.06
N TYR A 83 3.32 27.42 11.06
CA TYR A 83 4.13 28.05 12.09
C TYR A 83 3.48 29.35 12.58
N CYS A 84 3.44 29.58 13.90
CA CYS A 84 2.94 30.86 14.43
C CYS A 84 3.98 31.98 14.33
N SER A 85 5.27 31.66 14.18
CA SER A 85 6.35 32.64 14.11
C SER A 85 7.58 32.10 13.38
N ASP A 86 8.49 32.98 12.97
CA ASP A 86 9.78 32.58 12.38
C ASP A 86 10.68 31.89 13.41
N ALA A 87 10.51 32.20 14.70
CA ALA A 87 11.19 31.52 15.78
C ALA A 87 10.80 30.03 15.83
N CYS A 88 9.51 29.70 15.73
CA CYS A 88 9.07 28.31 15.66
C CYS A 88 9.57 27.63 14.37
N LEU A 89 9.54 28.32 13.23
CA LEU A 89 10.13 27.77 11.99
C LEU A 89 11.62 27.45 12.18
N LYS A 90 12.41 28.39 12.72
CA LYS A 90 13.84 28.21 12.99
C LYS A 90 14.10 27.08 13.97
N GLN A 91 13.32 26.98 15.06
CA GLN A 91 13.40 25.89 16.03
C GLN A 91 13.14 24.54 15.37
N HIS A 92 12.11 24.43 14.52
CA HIS A 92 11.79 23.17 13.82
C HIS A 92 12.95 22.72 12.91
N PHE A 93 13.63 23.69 12.27
CA PHE A 93 14.84 23.44 11.48
C PHE A 93 16.04 23.04 12.33
N GLN A 94 16.29 23.73 13.45
CA GLN A 94 17.40 23.44 14.35
C GLN A 94 17.29 22.05 15.00
N GLN A 95 16.06 21.57 15.22
CA GLN A 95 15.80 20.22 15.74
C GLN A 95 15.90 19.12 14.67
N GLY A 96 16.19 19.46 13.40
CA GLY A 96 16.29 18.50 12.30
C GLY A 96 14.95 17.88 11.84
N ARG A 97 13.84 18.24 12.49
CA ARG A 97 12.48 17.75 12.19
C ARG A 97 11.85 18.40 10.95
N HIS A 98 12.47 19.48 10.46
CA HIS A 98 12.22 20.03 9.15
C HIS A 98 13.54 20.48 8.53
N ASN A 99 13.84 20.09 7.29
CA ASN A 99 15.03 20.52 6.58
C ASN A 99 14.77 20.64 5.07
N LYS A 100 15.74 21.15 4.32
CA LYS A 100 15.61 21.33 2.85
C LYS A 100 15.41 20.01 2.10
N ALA A 101 15.99 18.91 2.57
CA ALA A 101 15.78 17.59 1.97
C ALA A 101 14.32 17.14 2.15
N MET A 102 13.74 17.35 3.33
CA MET A 102 12.32 17.07 3.58
C MET A 102 11.38 17.97 2.75
N CYS A 103 11.71 19.25 2.50
CA CYS A 103 10.90 20.06 1.58
C CYS A 103 10.94 19.50 0.15
N ARG A 104 12.11 19.06 -0.33
CA ARG A 104 12.25 18.44 -1.66
C ARG A 104 11.47 17.13 -1.75
N LEU A 105 11.64 16.26 -0.75
CA LEU A 105 10.89 15.00 -0.64
C LEU A 105 9.38 15.26 -0.58
N GLY A 106 8.92 16.22 0.23
CA GLY A 106 7.51 16.58 0.30
C GLY A 106 6.94 17.10 -1.01
N LYS A 107 7.73 17.81 -1.82
CA LYS A 107 7.35 18.18 -3.17
C LYS A 107 7.24 16.95 -4.07
N GLN A 108 8.28 16.11 -4.09
CA GLN A 108 8.31 14.88 -4.89
C GLN A 108 7.13 13.96 -4.57
N LEU A 109 6.81 13.75 -3.30
CA LEU A 109 5.68 12.94 -2.86
C LEU A 109 4.33 13.57 -3.22
N TYR A 110 4.21 14.90 -3.20
CA TYR A 110 2.96 15.58 -3.53
C TYR A 110 2.71 15.68 -5.03
N ASP A 111 3.76 15.77 -5.84
CA ASP A 111 3.67 15.83 -7.29
C ASP A 111 3.64 14.42 -7.92
N GLY A 112 4.25 13.43 -7.26
CA GLY A 112 4.40 12.06 -7.74
C GLY A 112 3.45 11.03 -7.11
N GLU A 113 3.34 9.87 -7.76
CA GLU A 113 2.54 8.75 -7.28
C GLU A 113 3.25 7.95 -6.17
N PRO A 114 2.49 7.33 -5.25
CA PRO A 114 1.03 7.25 -5.18
C PRO A 114 0.39 8.41 -4.37
N LEU A 115 1.17 9.31 -3.77
CA LEU A 115 0.66 10.33 -2.83
C LEU A 115 0.23 11.64 -3.49
N ARG A 116 0.26 11.69 -4.82
CA ARG A 116 -0.05 12.85 -5.66
C ARG A 116 -1.26 13.61 -5.13
N GLY A 117 -1.12 14.93 -4.98
CA GLY A 117 -2.19 15.85 -4.57
C GLY A 117 -2.79 15.63 -3.17
N ASN A 118 -2.35 14.60 -2.43
CA ASN A 118 -2.87 14.28 -1.12
C ASN A 118 -1.99 14.85 -0.01
N ARG A 119 -2.15 16.16 0.25
CA ARG A 119 -1.37 16.87 1.28
C ARG A 119 -1.39 16.23 2.67
N HIS A 120 -2.48 15.54 3.02
CA HIS A 120 -2.63 14.92 4.35
C HIS A 120 -1.81 13.63 4.43
N ALA A 121 -1.81 12.81 3.37
CA ALA A 121 -0.94 11.64 3.28
C ALA A 121 0.54 12.02 3.28
N VAL A 122 0.93 13.04 2.51
CA VAL A 122 2.34 13.51 2.50
C VAL A 122 2.75 14.02 3.87
N ARG A 123 1.90 14.79 4.56
CA ARG A 123 2.19 15.24 5.94
C ARG A 123 2.27 14.07 6.92
N MET A 124 1.44 13.05 6.79
CA MET A 124 1.53 11.85 7.63
C MET A 124 2.85 11.11 7.41
N VAL A 125 3.23 10.87 6.16
CA VAL A 125 4.50 10.21 5.79
C VAL A 125 5.71 10.98 6.31
N LEU A 126 5.72 12.31 6.17
CA LEU A 126 6.80 13.17 6.68
C LEU A 126 6.73 13.44 8.19
N ASN A 127 5.78 12.83 8.90
CA ASN A 127 5.53 13.06 10.32
C ASN A 127 5.32 14.55 10.68
N TRP A 128 4.57 15.25 9.82
CA TRP A 128 4.11 16.62 10.02
C TRP A 128 2.61 16.71 10.39
N MET A 129 1.99 15.57 10.66
CA MET A 129 0.60 15.43 11.08
C MET A 129 0.49 14.21 12.01
N SER A 130 -0.31 14.34 13.08
CA SER A 130 -0.61 13.21 13.95
C SER A 130 -1.47 12.16 13.24
N GLU A 131 -1.38 10.92 13.70
CA GLU A 131 -2.13 9.80 13.13
C GLU A 131 -3.65 10.01 13.27
N ASP A 132 -4.11 10.53 14.42
CA ASP A 132 -5.52 10.77 14.70
C ASP A 132 -6.14 11.78 13.73
N VAL A 133 -5.45 12.90 13.49
CA VAL A 133 -5.88 13.90 12.49
C VAL A 133 -5.88 13.29 11.11
N PHE A 134 -4.80 12.60 10.76
CA PHE A 134 -4.66 12.00 9.45
C PHE A 134 -5.80 11.01 9.16
N PHE A 135 -6.08 10.07 10.07
CA PHE A 135 -7.13 9.08 9.87
C PHE A 135 -8.53 9.69 9.84
N LYS A 136 -8.80 10.78 10.57
CA LYS A 136 -10.06 11.54 10.40
C LYS A 136 -10.17 12.11 8.98
N GLN A 137 -9.13 12.77 8.49
CA GLN A 137 -9.10 13.37 7.16
C GLN A 137 -9.16 12.30 6.06
N GLN A 138 -8.49 11.16 6.23
CA GLN A 138 -8.56 10.03 5.31
C GLN A 138 -9.99 9.50 5.18
N ARG A 139 -10.69 9.24 6.31
CA ARG A 139 -12.09 8.80 6.27
C ARG A 139 -13.01 9.79 5.57
N GLN A 140 -12.84 11.09 5.82
CA GLN A 140 -13.61 12.14 5.14
C GLN A 140 -13.38 12.13 3.63
N LYS A 141 -12.13 11.92 3.18
CA LYS A 141 -11.79 11.80 1.76
C LYS A 141 -12.38 10.54 1.14
N GLN A 142 -12.25 9.40 1.80
CA GLN A 142 -12.79 8.12 1.32
C GLN A 142 -14.30 8.22 1.15
N GLU A 143 -14.99 8.84 2.09
CA GLU A 143 -16.42 9.09 2.00
C GLU A 143 -16.76 10.05 0.85
N ALA A 144 -15.99 11.13 0.66
CA ALA A 144 -16.21 12.03 -0.47
C ALA A 144 -15.96 11.36 -1.83
N ILE A 145 -14.96 10.48 -1.94
CA ILE A 145 -14.68 9.68 -3.13
C ILE A 145 -15.84 8.70 -3.39
N ARG A 146 -16.31 8.01 -2.35
CA ARG A 146 -17.46 7.10 -2.43
C ARG A 146 -18.72 7.83 -2.89
N GLN A 147 -19.02 8.99 -2.31
CA GLN A 147 -20.15 9.83 -2.73
C GLN A 147 -20.00 10.29 -4.17
N ALA A 148 -18.79 10.68 -4.60
CA ALA A 148 -18.54 11.00 -6.00
C ALA A 148 -18.84 9.81 -6.90
N ILE A 149 -18.35 8.60 -6.61
CA ILE A 149 -18.67 7.38 -7.38
C ILE A 149 -20.18 7.15 -7.45
N GLU A 150 -20.87 7.27 -6.32
CA GLU A 150 -22.32 7.08 -6.24
C GLU A 150 -23.10 8.12 -7.03
N GLU A 151 -22.72 9.39 -7.00
CA GLU A 151 -23.35 10.45 -7.80
C GLU A 151 -23.25 10.16 -9.30
N HIS A 152 -22.13 9.59 -9.76
CA HIS A 152 -21.95 9.20 -11.15
C HIS A 152 -22.82 7.98 -11.52
N SER A 153 -23.01 7.05 -10.58
CA SER A 153 -23.90 5.89 -10.79
C SER A 153 -25.37 6.25 -10.96
N ARG A 154 -25.79 7.49 -10.60
CA ARG A 154 -27.17 7.97 -10.75
C ARG A 154 -27.55 8.32 -12.19
N GLN A 155 -26.59 8.49 -13.09
CA GLN A 155 -26.88 8.59 -14.52
C GLN A 155 -27.44 7.25 -14.99
N PRO A 156 -28.46 7.19 -15.87
CA PRO A 156 -29.15 5.96 -16.24
C PRO A 156 -28.32 5.04 -17.14
N THR A 157 -27.23 4.48 -16.61
CA THR A 157 -26.45 3.39 -17.23
C THR A 157 -26.94 2.04 -16.70
N GLU A 158 -27.12 1.02 -17.54
CA GLU A 158 -27.50 -0.33 -17.08
C GLU A 158 -26.30 -1.09 -16.48
N VAL A 159 -25.08 -0.61 -16.73
CA VAL A 159 -23.82 -1.26 -16.35
C VAL A 159 -23.37 -0.80 -14.95
N PRO A 160 -23.01 -1.72 -14.05
CA PRO A 160 -22.43 -1.37 -12.75
C PRO A 160 -21.09 -0.65 -12.94
N ILE A 161 -20.76 0.26 -12.02
CA ILE A 161 -19.42 0.88 -11.99
C ILE A 161 -18.46 -0.13 -11.37
N GLU A 162 -17.45 -0.54 -12.14
CA GLU A 162 -16.37 -1.37 -11.64
C GLU A 162 -15.27 -0.49 -11.02
N VAL A 163 -14.81 -0.88 -9.83
CA VAL A 163 -13.68 -0.25 -9.16
C VAL A 163 -12.56 -1.25 -8.97
N GLN A 164 -11.34 -0.83 -9.29
CA GLN A 164 -10.12 -1.60 -9.12
C GLN A 164 -9.33 -1.05 -7.93
N LEU A 165 -8.75 -1.94 -7.14
CA LEU A 165 -7.81 -1.59 -6.09
C LEU A 165 -6.41 -1.99 -6.52
N ASP A 166 -5.47 -1.07 -6.37
CA ASP A 166 -4.04 -1.36 -6.52
C ASP A 166 -3.32 -1.13 -5.19
N VAL A 167 -2.43 -2.05 -4.80
CA VAL A 167 -1.72 -1.99 -3.52
C VAL A 167 -0.22 -1.79 -3.69
N HIS A 168 0.32 -0.85 -2.92
CA HIS A 168 1.75 -0.57 -2.85
C HIS A 168 2.22 -0.60 -1.39
N VAL A 169 3.39 -1.19 -1.16
CA VAL A 169 4.10 -1.08 0.12
C VAL A 169 5.35 -0.23 -0.13
N LYS A 170 5.48 0.91 0.55
CA LYS A 170 6.57 1.88 0.32
C LYS A 170 7.10 2.48 1.62
N THR A 171 8.40 2.80 1.64
CA THR A 171 9.05 3.55 2.73
C THR A 171 8.99 5.06 2.53
N PHE A 172 8.90 5.52 1.27
CA PHE A 172 8.95 6.95 0.91
C PHE A 172 10.20 7.68 1.41
N ASP A 173 11.34 7.00 1.44
CA ASP A 173 12.60 7.50 2.03
C ASP A 173 12.44 7.94 3.49
N THR A 174 11.49 7.30 4.19
CA THR A 174 11.27 7.48 5.62
C THR A 174 11.63 6.20 6.37
N ASN A 175 11.71 6.30 7.70
CA ASN A 175 12.01 5.17 8.56
C ASN A 175 10.76 4.30 8.87
N ARG A 176 9.78 4.21 7.96
CA ARG A 176 8.52 3.49 8.21
C ARG A 176 7.95 2.91 6.92
N LEU A 177 7.37 1.71 6.99
CA LEU A 177 6.63 1.12 5.87
C LEU A 177 5.16 1.52 5.90
N PHE A 178 4.63 1.84 4.72
CA PHE A 178 3.24 2.19 4.50
C PHE A 178 2.60 1.26 3.47
N CYS A 179 1.43 0.74 3.80
CA CYS A 179 0.48 0.20 2.83
C CYS A 179 -0.30 1.36 2.23
N VAL A 180 -0.23 1.50 0.91
CA VAL A 180 -1.01 2.46 0.13
C VAL A 180 -1.91 1.70 -0.82
N ALA A 181 -3.22 1.92 -0.72
CA ALA A 181 -4.17 1.43 -1.70
C ALA A 181 -4.61 2.61 -2.60
N ALA A 182 -4.42 2.43 -3.90
CA ALA A 182 -5.02 3.25 -4.93
C ALA A 182 -6.40 2.69 -5.29
N LEU A 183 -7.31 3.57 -5.71
CA LEU A 183 -8.63 3.20 -6.20
C LEU A 183 -8.78 3.71 -7.63
N GLY A 184 -8.79 2.80 -8.59
CA GLY A 184 -9.14 3.06 -9.98
C GLY A 184 -10.64 2.89 -10.20
N ILE A 185 -11.20 3.76 -11.02
CA ILE A 185 -12.57 3.62 -11.54
C ILE A 185 -12.43 3.60 -13.05
N ASP A 186 -12.88 2.51 -13.66
CA ASP A 186 -12.96 2.36 -15.11
C ASP A 186 -14.42 2.23 -15.51
N SER A 187 -14.83 3.01 -16.51
CA SER A 187 -16.18 2.90 -17.07
C SER A 187 -16.22 3.59 -18.43
N GLU A 188 -16.42 2.79 -19.48
CA GLU A 188 -16.60 3.24 -20.86
C GLU A 188 -17.78 4.20 -21.05
N ASN A 189 -18.75 4.16 -20.13
CA ASN A 189 -19.98 4.97 -20.20
C ASN A 189 -19.90 6.31 -19.45
N ILE A 190 -18.74 6.68 -18.88
CA ILE A 190 -18.61 7.91 -18.09
C ILE A 190 -17.76 8.94 -18.85
N ASP A 191 -18.34 10.12 -19.09
CA ASP A 191 -17.61 11.29 -19.55
C ASP A 191 -16.80 11.87 -18.39
N TYR A 192 -15.58 11.37 -18.22
CA TYR A 192 -14.68 11.79 -17.14
C TYR A 192 -14.17 13.23 -17.29
N ALA A 193 -14.30 13.85 -18.47
CA ALA A 193 -13.99 15.27 -18.65
C ALA A 193 -14.95 16.17 -17.85
N LYS A 194 -16.15 15.68 -17.53
CA LYS A 194 -17.13 16.34 -16.65
C LYS A 194 -17.00 15.93 -15.18
N HIS A 195 -16.14 14.95 -14.87
CA HIS A 195 -15.94 14.50 -13.51
C HIS A 195 -15.28 15.61 -12.68
N ARG A 196 -15.92 15.98 -11.57
CA ARG A 196 -15.35 16.91 -10.58
C ARG A 196 -14.92 16.11 -9.37
N PRO A 197 -13.69 15.58 -9.36
CA PRO A 197 -13.23 14.77 -8.24
C PRO A 197 -13.17 15.62 -6.95
N PRO A 198 -13.37 15.01 -5.78
CA PRO A 198 -13.40 15.77 -4.54
C PRO A 198 -12.07 16.50 -4.28
N PRO A 199 -12.09 17.72 -3.72
CA PRO A 199 -10.90 18.54 -3.54
C PRO A 199 -9.86 17.86 -2.62
N GLY A 200 -8.59 17.97 -3.00
CA GLY A 200 -7.47 17.45 -2.21
C GLY A 200 -7.34 15.93 -2.18
N THR A 201 -8.02 15.22 -3.10
CA THR A 201 -7.86 13.77 -3.33
C THR A 201 -6.71 13.44 -4.29
N GLY A 202 -6.23 14.43 -5.04
CA GLY A 202 -5.12 14.28 -5.99
C GLY A 202 -5.36 13.24 -7.10
N PRO A 203 -6.53 13.26 -7.74
CA PRO A 203 -6.92 12.25 -8.71
C PRO A 203 -6.11 12.39 -10.00
N ILE A 204 -6.02 11.30 -10.73
CA ILE A 204 -5.51 11.26 -12.10
C ILE A 204 -6.69 10.90 -12.98
N ILE A 205 -7.04 11.84 -13.87
CA ILE A 205 -8.15 11.68 -14.81
C ILE A 205 -7.54 11.27 -16.14
N CYS A 206 -7.96 10.12 -16.63
CA CYS A 206 -7.63 9.58 -17.94
C CYS A 206 -8.90 9.52 -18.78
N ASP A 207 -8.78 9.35 -20.10
CA ASP A 207 -9.93 9.31 -21.01
C ASP A 207 -10.95 8.23 -20.64
N ARG A 208 -10.50 7.14 -19.99
CA ARG A 208 -11.33 5.99 -19.62
C ARG A 208 -11.59 5.84 -18.12
N GLY A 209 -11.03 6.72 -17.29
CA GLY A 209 -11.10 6.46 -15.85
C GLY A 209 -10.59 7.57 -14.95
N VAL A 210 -10.80 7.36 -13.65
CA VAL A 210 -10.23 8.20 -12.59
C VAL A 210 -9.52 7.30 -11.59
N SER A 211 -8.26 7.63 -11.31
CA SER A 211 -7.46 6.96 -10.28
C SER A 211 -7.22 7.88 -9.09
N TYR A 212 -7.47 7.35 -7.90
CA TYR A 212 -7.16 7.96 -6.63
C TYR A 212 -5.97 7.24 -6.00
N GLY A 213 -4.74 7.64 -6.35
CA GLY A 213 -3.51 6.95 -5.98
C GLY A 213 -3.29 6.74 -4.47
N SER A 214 -3.89 7.60 -3.64
CA SER A 214 -3.80 7.52 -2.17
C SER A 214 -5.18 7.46 -1.51
N TYR A 215 -6.06 6.61 -2.03
CA TYR A 215 -7.37 6.32 -1.42
C TYR A 215 -7.24 5.85 0.03
N LEU A 216 -6.23 5.04 0.33
CA LEU A 216 -5.91 4.62 1.68
C LEU A 216 -4.39 4.61 1.88
N VAL A 217 -3.90 5.22 2.94
CA VAL A 217 -2.50 5.19 3.38
C VAL A 217 -2.49 4.78 4.84
N ILE A 218 -1.76 3.72 5.16
CA ILE A 218 -1.69 3.15 6.50
C ILE A 218 -0.26 2.72 6.78
N PRO A 219 0.33 3.17 7.88
CA PRO A 219 1.59 2.60 8.32
C PRO A 219 1.40 1.15 8.79
N ILE A 220 2.30 0.27 8.36
CA ILE A 220 2.28 -1.16 8.71
C ILE A 220 3.49 -1.57 9.57
N THR A 221 4.35 -0.62 9.93
CA THR A 221 5.42 -0.74 10.94
C THR A 221 5.44 0.52 11.81
N THR A 222 6.19 0.51 12.92
CA THR A 222 6.63 1.74 13.61
C THR A 222 7.87 2.30 12.92
N ARG A 223 8.45 3.35 13.53
CA ARG A 223 9.69 3.95 13.04
C ARG A 223 10.87 3.05 13.35
N ASN A 224 11.62 2.71 12.32
CA ASN A 224 12.82 1.92 12.41
C ASN A 224 13.85 2.41 11.38
N GLU A 225 15.03 2.83 11.86
CA GLU A 225 16.09 3.37 11.00
C GLU A 225 16.56 2.37 9.92
N ARG A 226 16.33 1.06 10.09
CA ARG A 226 16.61 0.04 9.05
C ARG A 226 15.89 0.31 7.72
N PHE A 227 14.79 1.07 7.74
CA PHE A 227 14.04 1.41 6.52
C PHE A 227 14.58 2.65 5.79
N ARG A 228 15.45 3.44 6.43
CA ARG A 228 15.92 4.73 5.90
C ARG A 228 17.02 4.57 4.85
N ASP A 229 17.92 3.61 5.05
CA ASP A 229 19.13 3.44 4.25
C ASP A 229 18.99 2.38 3.14
N THR A 230 17.87 1.66 3.12
CA THR A 230 17.71 0.49 2.26
C THR A 230 16.87 0.77 1.02
N GLY A 231 16.09 1.86 0.94
CA GLY A 231 15.19 2.05 -0.21
C GLY A 231 14.17 0.90 -0.39
N TRP A 232 13.99 0.06 0.64
CA TRP A 232 13.33 -1.25 0.58
C TRP A 232 14.07 -2.34 -0.24
N GLU A 233 15.41 -2.28 -0.24
CA GLU A 233 16.36 -3.30 -0.69
C GLU A 233 17.52 -3.37 0.33
N PRO A 234 17.52 -4.35 1.24
CA PRO A 234 17.57 -5.77 0.93
C PRO A 234 16.24 -6.49 1.24
N PRO A 235 16.07 -7.77 0.80
CA PRO A 235 14.85 -8.51 1.06
C PRO A 235 14.61 -8.52 2.57
N PRO A 236 13.48 -7.97 3.02
CA PRO A 236 13.12 -8.06 4.42
C PRO A 236 13.21 -9.52 4.85
N ASP A 237 13.59 -9.74 6.11
CA ASP A 237 13.44 -11.03 6.76
C ASP A 237 12.09 -11.65 6.31
N PRO A 238 12.06 -12.86 5.74
CA PRO A 238 10.82 -13.49 5.28
C PRO A 238 9.70 -13.48 6.34
N GLN A 239 10.06 -13.44 7.63
CA GLN A 239 9.09 -13.27 8.72
C GLN A 239 8.48 -11.87 8.77
N LEU A 240 9.28 -10.82 8.55
CA LEU A 240 8.80 -9.45 8.45
C LEU A 240 7.88 -9.28 7.24
N GLU A 241 8.24 -9.83 6.08
CA GLU A 241 7.37 -9.84 4.90
C GLU A 241 6.04 -10.52 5.19
N ALA A 242 6.06 -11.66 5.87
CA ALA A 242 4.87 -12.38 6.30
C ALA A 242 3.97 -11.54 7.23
N THR A 243 4.55 -10.85 8.21
CA THR A 243 3.83 -9.97 9.14
C THR A 243 3.21 -8.77 8.41
N CYS A 244 3.98 -8.10 7.55
CA CYS A 244 3.48 -7.00 6.72
C CYS A 244 2.34 -7.48 5.79
N ALA A 245 2.46 -8.67 5.21
CA ALA A 245 1.44 -9.27 4.37
C ALA A 245 0.10 -9.52 5.09
N GLU A 246 0.14 -10.01 6.34
CA GLU A 246 -1.08 -10.14 7.14
C GLU A 246 -1.76 -8.79 7.41
N ARG A 247 -0.97 -7.75 7.71
CA ARG A 247 -1.49 -6.39 7.92
C ARG A 247 -2.08 -5.80 6.65
N VAL A 248 -1.40 -5.96 5.51
CA VAL A 248 -1.89 -5.50 4.20
C VAL A 248 -3.21 -6.18 3.84
N VAL A 249 -3.33 -7.49 4.05
CA VAL A 249 -4.61 -8.21 3.81
C VAL A 249 -5.73 -7.69 4.70
N ALA A 250 -5.46 -7.42 5.98
CA ALA A 250 -6.47 -6.86 6.89
C ALA A 250 -6.93 -5.47 6.43
N VAL A 251 -5.97 -4.62 6.05
CA VAL A 251 -6.19 -3.28 5.49
C VAL A 251 -7.04 -3.34 4.22
N LEU A 252 -6.65 -4.15 3.25
CA LEU A 252 -7.37 -4.29 1.98
C LEU A 252 -8.76 -4.88 2.18
N SER A 253 -8.91 -5.92 3.01
CA SER A 253 -10.22 -6.50 3.34
C SER A 253 -11.16 -5.45 3.92
N LYS A 254 -10.66 -4.54 4.77
CA LYS A 254 -11.47 -3.44 5.30
C LYS A 254 -11.79 -2.39 4.23
N ALA A 255 -10.84 -2.06 3.35
CA ALA A 255 -11.08 -1.14 2.23
C ALA A 255 -12.19 -1.66 1.31
N ILE A 256 -12.10 -2.93 0.90
CA ILE A 256 -13.10 -3.63 0.08
C ILE A 256 -14.44 -3.68 0.80
N SER A 257 -14.45 -4.06 2.08
CA SER A 257 -15.69 -4.08 2.88
C SER A 257 -16.37 -2.71 2.92
N THR A 258 -15.58 -1.64 2.98
CA THR A 258 -16.11 -0.27 3.00
C THR A 258 -16.70 0.10 1.64
N LEU A 259 -16.05 -0.27 0.54
CA LEU A 259 -16.55 -0.05 -0.82
C LEU A 259 -17.82 -0.86 -1.13
N LEU A 260 -17.92 -2.09 -0.62
CA LEU A 260 -19.08 -2.94 -0.83
C LEU A 260 -20.30 -2.52 0.00
N THR A 261 -20.10 -1.78 1.09
CA THR A 261 -21.19 -1.41 2.02
C THR A 261 -22.25 -0.61 1.25
N PRO A 262 -23.48 -1.14 1.11
CA PRO A 262 -24.49 -0.51 0.30
C PRO A 262 -24.89 0.81 0.93
N ASP A 263 -24.92 1.89 0.14
CA ASP A 263 -25.73 3.04 0.52
C ASP A 263 -27.19 2.60 0.40
N VAL A 264 -27.93 2.67 1.50
CA VAL A 264 -29.37 2.37 1.59
C VAL A 264 -30.17 3.17 0.54
N LYS A 265 -29.60 4.25 0.00
CA LYS A 265 -30.21 5.12 -1.00
C LYS A 265 -29.88 4.77 -2.46
N SER A 266 -28.82 4.00 -2.75
CA SER A 266 -28.43 3.69 -4.14
C SER A 266 -28.95 2.31 -4.57
N ARG A 267 -29.86 2.28 -5.56
CA ARG A 267 -30.35 1.02 -6.17
C ARG A 267 -29.32 0.36 -7.10
N ARG A 268 -28.14 0.96 -7.28
CA ARG A 268 -27.12 0.56 -8.27
C ARG A 268 -25.84 0.17 -7.56
N ARG A 269 -25.22 -0.92 -8.04
CA ARG A 269 -24.16 -1.64 -7.32
C ARG A 269 -22.78 -1.18 -7.81
N ILE A 270 -21.95 -0.69 -6.89
CA ILE A 270 -20.50 -0.63 -7.09
C ILE A 270 -20.02 -2.09 -7.10
N GLN A 271 -19.28 -2.46 -8.14
CA GLN A 271 -18.63 -3.75 -8.24
C GLN A 271 -17.13 -3.57 -7.97
N VAL A 272 -16.58 -4.29 -7.01
CA VAL A 272 -15.14 -4.31 -6.78
C VAL A 272 -14.56 -5.43 -7.63
N ALA A 273 -13.57 -5.13 -8.47
CA ALA A 273 -12.85 -6.12 -9.26
C ALA A 273 -12.31 -7.23 -8.35
N SER A 274 -12.49 -8.49 -8.76
CA SER A 274 -12.05 -9.64 -7.95
C SER A 274 -10.52 -9.74 -7.84
N CYS A 275 -9.79 -9.09 -8.75
CA CYS A 275 -8.34 -9.01 -8.76
C CYS A 275 -7.88 -7.65 -8.23
N ILE A 276 -6.99 -7.67 -7.25
CA ILE A 276 -6.29 -6.53 -6.69
C ILE A 276 -4.88 -6.60 -7.27
N SER A 277 -4.49 -5.59 -8.05
CA SER A 277 -3.12 -5.54 -8.57
C SER A 277 -2.19 -4.92 -7.52
N GLY A 278 -0.90 -5.20 -7.55
CA GLY A 278 0.01 -4.49 -6.64
C GLY A 278 1.46 -4.90 -6.69
N SER A 279 2.31 -3.98 -6.22
CA SER A 279 3.76 -4.17 -6.19
C SER A 279 4.24 -5.08 -5.05
N PHE A 280 3.33 -5.58 -4.22
CA PHE A 280 3.62 -6.41 -3.05
C PHE A 280 3.33 -7.88 -3.33
N ASP A 281 4.21 -8.49 -4.13
CA ASP A 281 4.12 -9.86 -4.66
C ASP A 281 4.10 -10.95 -3.57
N VAL A 282 4.57 -10.64 -2.35
CA VAL A 282 4.47 -11.51 -1.17
C VAL A 282 3.03 -12.03 -0.95
N LEU A 283 2.02 -11.19 -1.20
CA LEU A 283 0.61 -11.59 -1.07
C LEU A 283 0.26 -12.73 -2.02
N PHE A 284 0.74 -12.63 -3.25
CA PHE A 284 0.56 -13.65 -4.29
C PHE A 284 1.31 -14.92 -3.91
N TRP A 285 2.63 -14.84 -3.69
CA TRP A 285 3.47 -16.00 -3.40
C TRP A 285 3.02 -16.77 -2.15
N ARG A 286 2.54 -16.08 -1.12
CA ARG A 286 2.00 -16.71 0.09
C ARG A 286 0.54 -17.19 -0.07
N LYS A 287 -0.05 -17.05 -1.26
CA LYS A 287 -1.46 -17.39 -1.56
C LYS A 287 -2.44 -16.72 -0.61
N MET A 288 -2.16 -15.46 -0.25
CA MET A 288 -3.01 -14.68 0.65
C MET A 288 -4.17 -14.06 -0.12
N THR A 289 -5.38 -14.16 0.40
CA THR A 289 -6.58 -13.57 -0.22
C THR A 289 -7.24 -12.61 0.75
N CYS A 290 -7.89 -11.58 0.22
CA CYS A 290 -8.80 -10.76 1.00
C CYS A 290 -10.19 -11.40 0.95
N THR A 291 -10.76 -11.76 2.11
CA THR A 291 -12.09 -12.37 2.15
C THR A 291 -13.06 -11.46 2.90
N VAL A 292 -14.10 -11.00 2.22
CA VAL A 292 -15.05 -10.03 2.76
C VAL A 292 -16.46 -10.61 2.73
N ALA A 293 -17.24 -10.38 3.79
CA ALA A 293 -18.66 -10.75 3.79
C ALA A 293 -19.45 -9.76 2.92
N HIS A 294 -20.19 -10.27 1.94
CA HIS A 294 -21.10 -9.49 1.13
C HIS A 294 -22.16 -8.88 2.06
N PRO A 295 -22.39 -7.56 2.02
CA PRO A 295 -23.20 -6.88 3.02
C PRO A 295 -24.68 -7.25 3.01
N VAL A 296 -25.22 -7.63 1.84
CA VAL A 296 -26.64 -8.04 1.70
C VAL A 296 -26.88 -9.50 2.08
N CYS A 297 -26.14 -10.44 1.47
CA CYS A 297 -26.38 -11.88 1.62
C CYS A 297 -25.47 -12.57 2.65
N GLY A 298 -24.43 -11.89 3.16
CA GLY A 298 -23.47 -12.46 4.11
C GLY A 298 -22.45 -13.42 3.49
N HIS A 299 -22.59 -13.76 2.20
CA HIS A 299 -21.67 -14.65 1.48
C HIS A 299 -20.24 -14.13 1.50
N ARG A 300 -19.26 -15.02 1.61
CA ARG A 300 -17.84 -14.62 1.67
C ARG A 300 -17.27 -14.49 0.25
N LEU A 301 -16.96 -13.27 -0.14
CA LEU A 301 -16.36 -12.94 -1.42
C LEU A 301 -14.83 -12.96 -1.31
N PRO A 302 -14.13 -13.76 -2.13
CA PRO A 302 -12.68 -13.71 -2.25
C PRO A 302 -12.24 -12.57 -3.18
N PHE A 303 -11.09 -11.98 -2.86
CA PHE A 303 -10.37 -11.07 -3.73
C PHE A 303 -8.91 -11.51 -3.79
N TYR A 304 -8.38 -11.60 -5.01
CA TYR A 304 -7.08 -12.16 -5.36
C TYR A 304 -6.05 -11.04 -5.46
N CYS A 305 -4.92 -11.20 -4.79
CA CYS A 305 -3.79 -10.29 -4.92
C CYS A 305 -2.87 -10.81 -6.02
N LEU A 306 -2.81 -10.10 -7.14
CA LEU A 306 -2.00 -10.50 -8.29
C LEU A 306 -0.90 -9.46 -8.55
N PRO A 307 0.35 -9.86 -8.76
CA PRO A 307 1.37 -8.92 -9.20
C PRO A 307 1.03 -8.48 -10.62
N PRO A 308 1.26 -7.20 -10.97
CA PRO A 308 1.11 -6.75 -12.34
C PRO A 308 2.18 -7.44 -13.23
N PRO A 309 1.91 -7.62 -14.54
CA PRO A 309 2.82 -8.33 -15.44
C PRO A 309 4.26 -7.83 -15.40
N PHE A 310 4.47 -6.51 -15.42
CA PHE A 310 5.82 -5.94 -15.38
C PHE A 310 6.60 -6.32 -14.12
N HIS A 311 5.94 -6.46 -12.96
CA HIS A 311 6.61 -6.96 -11.75
C HIS A 311 7.07 -8.41 -11.94
N VAL A 312 6.26 -9.24 -12.59
CA VAL A 312 6.63 -10.63 -12.90
C VAL A 312 7.80 -10.67 -13.87
N VAL A 313 7.81 -9.82 -14.90
CA VAL A 313 8.92 -9.72 -15.86
C VAL A 313 10.20 -9.25 -15.19
N LEU A 314 10.13 -8.23 -14.33
CA LEU A 314 11.29 -7.78 -13.56
C LEU A 314 11.89 -8.91 -12.71
N ARG A 315 11.06 -9.63 -11.95
CA ARG A 315 11.51 -10.78 -11.14
C ARG A 315 12.05 -11.92 -12.01
N ALA A 316 11.47 -12.14 -13.18
CA ALA A 316 11.95 -13.12 -14.14
C ALA A 316 13.34 -12.77 -14.69
N VAL A 317 13.55 -11.49 -15.02
CA VAL A 317 14.83 -10.93 -15.44
C VAL A 317 15.86 -11.06 -14.31
N GLU A 318 15.55 -10.60 -13.10
CA GLU A 318 16.42 -10.76 -11.92
C GLU A 318 16.83 -12.22 -11.68
N ALA A 319 15.87 -13.15 -11.73
CA ALA A 319 16.14 -14.57 -11.57
C ALA A 319 17.04 -15.12 -12.69
N ALA A 320 16.79 -14.74 -13.94
CA ALA A 320 17.59 -15.18 -15.08
C ALA A 320 19.03 -14.62 -15.05
N ILE A 321 19.22 -13.39 -14.56
CA ILE A 321 20.56 -12.82 -14.35
C ILE A 321 21.33 -13.69 -13.36
N HIS A 322 20.74 -13.97 -12.21
CA HIS A 322 21.37 -14.80 -11.19
C HIS A 322 21.72 -16.19 -11.73
N ASP A 323 20.81 -16.83 -12.45
CA ASP A 323 20.95 -18.21 -12.89
C ASP A 323 21.88 -18.38 -14.11
N VAL A 324 21.91 -17.42 -15.03
CA VAL A 324 22.67 -17.53 -16.30
C VAL A 324 23.94 -16.67 -16.30
N LEU A 325 23.90 -15.48 -15.70
CA LEU A 325 25.00 -14.51 -15.75
C LEU A 325 25.81 -14.47 -14.44
N GLY A 326 25.27 -15.00 -13.35
CA GLY A 326 25.92 -15.07 -12.04
C GLY A 326 25.64 -13.85 -11.15
N THR A 327 26.00 -13.97 -9.88
CA THR A 327 25.70 -12.97 -8.85
C THR A 327 26.40 -11.63 -9.05
N GLU A 328 27.61 -11.62 -9.62
CA GLU A 328 28.38 -10.39 -9.85
C GLU A 328 27.72 -9.50 -10.92
N ALA A 329 27.09 -10.10 -11.92
CA ALA A 329 26.35 -9.41 -12.97
C ALA A 329 25.05 -8.73 -12.45
N ASN A 330 24.55 -9.18 -11.30
CA ASN A 330 23.30 -8.71 -10.72
C ASN A 330 23.37 -7.24 -10.31
N ASP A 331 24.49 -6.81 -9.72
CA ASP A 331 24.65 -5.43 -9.22
C ASP A 331 24.63 -4.41 -10.37
N ASP A 332 25.32 -4.72 -11.46
CA ASP A 332 25.35 -3.89 -12.67
C ASP A 332 23.96 -3.72 -13.28
N ILE A 333 23.18 -4.80 -13.38
CA ILE A 333 21.86 -4.77 -14.01
C ILE A 333 20.81 -4.17 -13.07
N ASN A 334 20.86 -4.44 -11.77
CA ASN A 334 19.96 -3.82 -10.79
C ASN A 334 20.04 -2.28 -10.84
N SER A 335 21.25 -1.74 -11.03
CA SER A 335 21.42 -0.29 -11.20
C SER A 335 20.64 0.32 -12.38
N VAL A 336 20.32 -0.51 -13.40
CA VAL A 336 19.56 -0.13 -14.60
C VAL A 336 18.06 -0.36 -14.41
N LEU A 337 17.66 -1.40 -13.66
CA LEU A 337 16.26 -1.78 -13.44
C LEU A 337 15.52 -0.83 -12.49
N PHE A 338 16.15 -0.39 -11.39
CA PHE A 338 15.47 0.34 -10.31
C PHE A 338 15.21 1.86 -10.50
N PRO A 339 15.89 2.62 -11.38
CA PRO A 339 15.61 4.05 -11.55
C PRO A 339 14.47 4.39 -12.53
N GLN A 340 13.90 3.42 -13.27
CA GLN A 340 13.07 3.74 -14.45
C GLN A 340 11.57 3.51 -14.21
N ASN A 341 10.76 4.49 -14.64
CA ASN A 341 9.31 4.32 -14.79
C ASN A 341 9.07 3.38 -15.96
N LEU A 342 8.84 2.11 -15.66
CA LEU A 342 8.50 1.11 -16.65
C LEU A 342 7.15 1.44 -17.29
N VAL A 343 7.12 1.43 -18.60
CA VAL A 343 5.89 1.50 -19.39
C VAL A 343 5.68 0.10 -19.89
N MET A 344 4.55 -0.55 -19.61
CA MET A 344 4.25 -1.83 -20.26
C MET A 344 3.88 -1.64 -21.72
N ARG A 345 4.18 -2.63 -22.57
CA ARG A 345 3.76 -2.65 -23.99
C ARG A 345 2.25 -2.53 -24.13
N ASP A 346 1.52 -3.36 -23.38
CA ASP A 346 0.05 -3.43 -23.33
C ASP A 346 -0.41 -4.06 -22.00
N HIS A 347 -1.65 -3.81 -21.57
CA HIS A 347 -2.21 -4.51 -20.42
C HIS A 347 -2.39 -6.01 -20.74
N MET A 348 -1.66 -6.90 -20.05
CA MET A 348 -1.89 -8.34 -20.17
C MET A 348 -3.11 -8.76 -19.35
N THR A 349 -4.10 -9.35 -20.03
CA THR A 349 -5.23 -10.03 -19.38
C THR A 349 -4.79 -11.32 -18.69
N LEU A 350 -5.62 -11.84 -17.79
CA LEU A 350 -5.41 -13.16 -17.17
C LEU A 350 -5.26 -14.28 -18.22
N GLN A 351 -5.99 -14.18 -19.33
CA GLN A 351 -5.88 -15.08 -20.47
C GLN A 351 -4.46 -15.06 -21.05
N ARG A 352 -3.94 -13.87 -21.37
CA ARG A 352 -2.59 -13.70 -21.94
C ARG A 352 -1.51 -14.13 -20.94
N MET A 353 -1.71 -13.92 -19.64
CA MET A 353 -0.81 -14.42 -18.60
C MET A 353 -0.69 -15.95 -18.58
N MET A 354 -1.58 -16.72 -19.19
CA MET A 354 -1.46 -18.19 -19.27
C MET A 354 -0.62 -18.66 -20.45
N VAL A 355 -0.40 -17.81 -21.45
CA VAL A 355 0.30 -18.17 -22.69
C VAL A 355 1.82 -17.92 -22.53
N ARG A 356 2.63 -18.98 -22.64
CA ARG A 356 4.09 -18.91 -22.47
C ARG A 356 4.76 -17.91 -23.42
N ASP A 357 4.32 -17.91 -24.68
CA ASP A 357 4.90 -17.05 -25.71
C ASP A 357 4.58 -15.57 -25.51
N GLU A 358 3.47 -15.22 -24.84
CA GLU A 358 3.17 -13.83 -24.46
C GLU A 358 4.22 -13.33 -23.45
N TRP A 359 4.58 -14.14 -22.46
CA TRP A 359 5.67 -13.80 -21.53
C TRP A 359 7.01 -13.64 -22.23
N ARG A 360 7.33 -14.50 -23.21
CA ARG A 360 8.55 -14.35 -24.00
C ARG A 360 8.58 -13.01 -24.72
N GLN A 361 7.48 -12.62 -25.36
CA GLN A 361 7.38 -11.33 -26.06
C GLN A 361 7.52 -10.14 -25.10
N GLU A 362 6.91 -10.19 -23.92
CA GLU A 362 7.04 -9.11 -22.92
C GLU A 362 8.47 -9.01 -22.36
N ILE A 363 9.13 -10.15 -22.07
CA ILE A 363 10.53 -10.18 -21.64
C ILE A 363 11.45 -9.57 -22.71
N GLU A 364 11.26 -9.95 -23.98
CA GLU A 364 12.04 -9.39 -25.09
C GLU A 364 11.76 -7.90 -25.30
N TRP A 365 10.50 -7.48 -25.17
CA TRP A 365 10.10 -6.09 -25.28
C TRP A 365 10.74 -5.25 -24.16
N GLU A 366 10.65 -5.67 -22.90
CA GLU A 366 11.27 -4.98 -21.77
C GLU A 366 12.78 -4.90 -21.93
N ARG A 367 13.43 -6.00 -22.35
CA ARG A 367 14.87 -6.01 -22.64
C ARG A 367 15.26 -4.93 -23.66
N SER A 368 14.45 -4.74 -24.70
CA SER A 368 14.72 -3.79 -25.79
C SER A 368 14.31 -2.34 -25.49
N ASN A 369 13.34 -2.12 -24.60
CA ASN A 369 12.83 -0.78 -24.30
C ASN A 369 13.44 -0.18 -23.03
N LEU A 370 13.98 -1.01 -22.14
CA LEU A 370 14.67 -0.55 -20.95
C LEU A 370 16.02 0.05 -21.30
N LYS A 371 16.13 1.37 -21.08
CA LYS A 371 17.33 2.13 -21.44
C LYS A 371 18.54 1.56 -20.71
N GLY A 372 19.51 1.05 -21.48
CA GLY A 372 20.76 0.49 -20.96
C GLY A 372 20.70 -1.00 -20.63
N LEU A 373 19.51 -1.62 -20.56
CA LEU A 373 19.40 -3.03 -20.16
C LEU A 373 19.95 -3.95 -21.26
N HIS A 374 19.55 -3.70 -22.51
CA HIS A 374 20.03 -4.46 -23.65
C HIS A 374 21.56 -4.39 -23.77
N GLU A 375 22.14 -3.19 -23.71
CA GLU A 375 23.58 -2.98 -23.82
C GLU A 375 24.34 -3.65 -22.67
N THR A 376 23.78 -3.60 -21.45
CA THR A 376 24.38 -4.21 -20.26
C THR A 376 24.40 -5.73 -20.35
N ILE A 377 23.28 -6.35 -20.74
CA ILE A 377 23.19 -7.81 -20.96
C ILE A 377 24.16 -8.22 -22.08
N ASP A 378 24.21 -7.46 -23.17
CA ASP A 378 25.10 -7.73 -24.31
C ASP A 378 26.57 -7.73 -23.89
N ARG A 379 26.97 -6.72 -23.10
CA ARG A 379 28.33 -6.61 -22.54
C ARG A 379 28.65 -7.80 -21.63
N ILE A 380 27.79 -8.12 -20.67
CA ILE A 380 28.02 -9.20 -19.70
C ILE A 380 28.11 -10.55 -20.41
N CYS A 381 27.20 -10.84 -21.35
CA CYS A 381 27.27 -12.07 -22.17
C CYS A 381 28.58 -12.16 -22.96
N HIS A 382 29.08 -11.04 -23.48
CA HIS A 382 30.36 -11.00 -24.19
C HIS A 382 31.55 -11.27 -23.26
N GLU A 383 31.57 -10.64 -22.08
CA GLU A 383 32.59 -10.86 -21.05
C GLU A 383 32.61 -12.32 -20.57
N LEU A 384 31.45 -12.91 -20.25
CA LEU A 384 31.34 -14.30 -19.83
C LEU A 384 31.78 -15.29 -20.92
N ALA A 385 31.42 -15.02 -22.19
CA ALA A 385 31.85 -15.85 -23.30
C ALA A 385 33.39 -15.84 -23.48
N LEU A 386 34.03 -14.68 -23.29
CA LEU A 386 35.49 -14.55 -23.30
C LEU A 386 36.14 -15.28 -22.12
N GLN A 387 35.60 -15.11 -20.92
CA GLN A 387 36.09 -15.77 -19.69
C GLN A 387 36.00 -17.30 -19.79
N SER A 388 34.99 -17.81 -20.49
CA SER A 388 34.82 -19.24 -20.77
C SER A 388 35.84 -19.81 -21.79
N GLY A 389 36.82 -19.01 -22.23
CA GLY A 389 37.85 -19.43 -23.18
C GLY A 389 37.35 -19.58 -24.61
N THR A 390 36.21 -18.97 -24.96
CA THR A 390 35.65 -19.07 -26.31
C THR A 390 36.58 -18.42 -27.32
N ARG A 391 37.02 -19.18 -28.32
CA ARG A 391 37.84 -18.64 -29.43
C ARG A 391 37.08 -17.53 -30.14
N HIS A 392 37.78 -16.46 -30.54
CA HIS A 392 37.18 -15.30 -31.21
C HIS A 392 36.25 -15.65 -32.39
N ARG A 393 36.56 -16.70 -33.18
CA ARG A 393 35.72 -17.16 -34.30
C ARG A 393 34.34 -17.71 -33.88
N LYS A 394 34.16 -18.10 -32.61
CA LYS A 394 32.91 -18.64 -32.05
C LYS A 394 32.23 -17.69 -31.06
N LEU A 395 32.82 -16.52 -30.81
CA LEU A 395 32.37 -15.60 -29.78
C LEU A 395 30.91 -15.17 -29.99
N ASN A 396 30.56 -14.73 -31.20
CA ASN A 396 29.19 -14.31 -31.52
C ASN A 396 28.15 -15.43 -31.31
N SER A 397 28.51 -16.68 -31.61
CA SER A 397 27.63 -17.83 -31.39
C SER A 397 27.47 -18.14 -29.90
N ALA A 398 28.54 -18.04 -29.11
CA ALA A 398 28.48 -18.22 -27.67
C ALA A 398 27.66 -17.12 -26.98
N VAL A 399 27.86 -15.86 -27.38
CA VAL A 399 27.06 -14.72 -26.91
C VAL A 399 25.59 -14.88 -27.29
N GLY A 400 25.30 -15.28 -28.53
CA GLY A 400 23.93 -15.56 -28.98
C GLY A 400 23.27 -16.66 -28.16
N LYS A 401 24.03 -17.72 -27.82
CA LYS A 401 23.55 -18.79 -26.95
C LYS A 401 23.26 -18.29 -25.53
N LEU A 402 24.17 -17.54 -24.90
CA LEU A 402 23.96 -16.98 -23.56
C LEU A 402 22.71 -16.08 -23.49
N LYS A 403 22.47 -15.26 -24.53
CA LYS A 403 21.26 -14.43 -24.61
C LYS A 403 19.98 -15.27 -24.76
N ALA A 404 20.04 -16.37 -25.51
CA ALA A 404 18.91 -17.29 -25.66
C ALA A 404 18.62 -18.03 -24.34
N ASP A 405 19.68 -18.54 -23.69
CA ASP A 405 19.59 -19.21 -22.39
C ASP A 405 19.04 -18.26 -21.31
N PHE A 406 19.44 -16.98 -21.34
CA PHE A 406 18.90 -15.93 -20.48
C PHE A 406 17.39 -15.74 -20.66
N VAL A 407 16.91 -15.59 -21.90
CA VAL A 407 15.47 -15.42 -22.18
C VAL A 407 14.70 -16.67 -21.75
N GLU A 408 15.19 -17.87 -22.04
CA GLU A 408 14.52 -19.11 -21.63
C GLU A 408 14.50 -19.29 -20.11
N ALA A 409 15.55 -18.88 -19.39
CA ALA A 409 15.55 -18.88 -17.92
C ALA A 409 14.50 -17.92 -17.35
N ALA A 410 14.39 -16.71 -17.92
CA ALA A 410 13.37 -15.75 -17.52
C ALA A 410 11.96 -16.28 -17.81
N VAL A 411 11.73 -16.86 -19.00
CA VAL A 411 10.47 -17.52 -19.33
C VAL A 411 10.19 -18.67 -18.34
N GLY A 412 11.19 -19.49 -17.99
CA GLY A 412 11.06 -20.55 -17.00
C GLY A 412 10.62 -20.04 -15.62
N PHE A 413 11.05 -18.84 -15.21
CA PHE A 413 10.51 -18.19 -14.02
C PHE A 413 9.02 -17.85 -14.17
N THR A 414 8.56 -17.42 -15.34
CA THR A 414 7.13 -17.18 -15.57
C THR A 414 6.30 -18.47 -15.51
N ASP A 415 6.88 -19.63 -15.80
CA ASP A 415 6.23 -20.94 -15.61
C ASP A 415 5.91 -21.17 -14.12
N LEU A 416 6.81 -20.76 -13.22
CA LEU A 416 6.58 -20.75 -11.77
C LEU A 416 5.38 -19.87 -11.41
N PHE A 417 5.35 -18.64 -11.93
CA PHE A 417 4.23 -17.71 -11.72
C PHE A 417 2.92 -18.33 -12.20
N ARG A 418 2.88 -18.88 -13.42
CA ARG A 418 1.69 -19.48 -14.01
C ARG A 418 1.21 -20.69 -13.21
N ARG A 419 2.13 -21.58 -12.79
CA ARG A 419 1.83 -22.67 -11.85
C ARG A 419 1.22 -22.13 -10.56
N HIS A 420 1.84 -21.12 -9.97
CA HIS A 420 1.38 -20.53 -8.72
C HIS A 420 -0.01 -19.92 -8.85
N LEU A 421 -0.27 -19.21 -9.94
CA LEU A 421 -1.56 -18.59 -10.26
C LEU A 421 -2.66 -19.66 -10.39
N ILE A 422 -2.40 -20.76 -11.10
CA ILE A 422 -3.33 -21.89 -11.21
C ILE A 422 -3.60 -22.49 -9.83
N GLU A 423 -2.56 -22.77 -9.03
CA GLU A 423 -2.71 -23.33 -7.69
C GLU A 423 -3.46 -22.39 -6.73
N TYR A 424 -3.18 -21.09 -6.83
CA TYR A 424 -3.74 -20.03 -5.99
C TYR A 424 -5.26 -19.95 -6.17
N VAL A 425 -5.74 -20.03 -7.41
CA VAL A 425 -7.17 -19.97 -7.69
C VAL A 425 -7.85 -21.34 -7.49
N LYS A 426 -7.19 -22.47 -7.81
CA LYS A 426 -7.73 -23.83 -7.55
C LYS A 426 -8.03 -24.11 -6.09
N ARG A 427 -7.22 -23.60 -5.16
CA ARG A 427 -7.42 -23.78 -3.70
C ARG A 427 -8.81 -23.33 -3.25
N PHE A 428 -9.42 -22.42 -4.00
CA PHE A 428 -10.68 -21.79 -3.64
C PHE A 428 -11.92 -22.68 -3.86
N LYS A 429 -11.95 -23.49 -4.93
CA LYS A 429 -13.04 -24.46 -5.22
C LYS A 429 -13.27 -25.45 -4.06
N ARG A 430 -12.24 -25.73 -3.25
CA ARG A 430 -12.29 -26.67 -2.12
C ARG A 430 -12.82 -26.06 -0.83
N THR A 431 -12.60 -24.76 -0.60
CA THR A 431 -13.02 -24.08 0.64
C THR A 431 -14.46 -23.53 0.60
N SER A 432 -15.07 -23.46 -0.58
CA SER A 432 -16.36 -22.81 -0.81
C SER A 432 -17.52 -23.76 -1.16
N ALA A 433 -17.40 -25.06 -0.87
CA ALA A 433 -18.42 -26.07 -1.17
C ALA A 433 -19.83 -25.82 -0.59
N HIS A 434 -20.01 -24.72 0.17
CA HIS A 434 -21.27 -24.32 0.78
C HIS A 434 -21.99 -23.16 0.05
N ASP A 435 -21.48 -22.65 -1.08
CA ASP A 435 -22.04 -21.43 -1.70
C ASP A 435 -21.89 -21.35 -3.24
N PRO A 436 -22.74 -22.02 -4.02
CA PRO A 436 -22.56 -22.20 -5.47
C PRO A 436 -22.83 -20.95 -6.34
N GLY A 437 -23.34 -19.84 -5.79
CA GLY A 437 -23.81 -18.69 -6.58
C GLY A 437 -22.85 -17.51 -6.72
N CYS A 438 -21.74 -17.48 -5.97
CA CYS A 438 -20.87 -16.29 -5.85
C CYS A 438 -19.43 -16.48 -6.35
N HIS A 439 -19.14 -17.57 -7.06
CA HIS A 439 -17.77 -17.97 -7.37
C HIS A 439 -17.57 -18.27 -8.83
N ARG A 440 -16.66 -17.53 -9.47
CA ARG A 440 -16.15 -17.85 -10.79
C ARG A 440 -15.03 -18.87 -10.67
N SER A 441 -15.04 -19.89 -11.52
CA SER A 441 -13.90 -20.81 -11.67
C SER A 441 -12.67 -20.06 -12.22
N PHE A 442 -11.45 -20.62 -12.10
CA PHE A 442 -10.27 -19.99 -12.74
C PHE A 442 -10.47 -19.81 -14.25
N PRO A 443 -10.96 -20.82 -15.00
CA PRO A 443 -11.26 -20.65 -16.42
C PRO A 443 -12.24 -19.50 -16.69
N GLU A 444 -13.28 -19.34 -15.88
CA GLU A 444 -14.22 -18.20 -16.00
C GLU A 444 -13.61 -16.85 -15.66
N LEU A 445 -12.65 -16.79 -14.74
CA LEU A 445 -11.92 -15.56 -14.41
C LEU A 445 -10.93 -15.17 -15.51
N ALA A 446 -10.26 -16.17 -16.08
CA ALA A 446 -9.25 -15.99 -17.11
C ALA A 446 -9.82 -16.01 -18.53
N ASP A 447 -11.14 -16.19 -18.69
CA ASP A 447 -11.82 -16.32 -19.97
C ASP A 447 -11.18 -17.39 -20.89
N ILE A 448 -10.93 -18.56 -20.31
CA ILE A 448 -10.41 -19.75 -21.00
C ILE A 448 -11.31 -20.96 -20.73
N THR A 449 -11.19 -22.02 -21.51
CA THR A 449 -11.89 -23.27 -21.22
C THR A 449 -11.07 -24.18 -20.30
N GLU A 450 -11.75 -25.12 -19.61
CA GLU A 450 -11.08 -26.23 -18.90
C GLU A 450 -10.26 -27.14 -19.85
N GLY A 451 -10.53 -27.09 -21.16
CA GLY A 451 -9.72 -27.75 -22.17
C GLY A 451 -8.38 -27.04 -22.37
N ASP A 452 -8.40 -25.71 -22.44
CA ASP A 452 -7.21 -24.86 -22.65
C ASP A 452 -6.28 -24.86 -21.42
N LEU A 453 -6.86 -24.99 -20.22
CA LEU A 453 -6.10 -25.01 -18.97
C LEU A 453 -5.23 -26.27 -18.82
N ARG A 454 -5.69 -27.43 -19.31
CA ARG A 454 -4.99 -28.72 -19.13
C ARG A 454 -3.59 -28.77 -19.75
N PRO A 455 -3.37 -28.32 -21.00
CA PRO A 455 -2.03 -28.19 -21.56
C PRO A 455 -1.12 -27.29 -20.73
N VAL A 456 -1.62 -26.15 -20.25
CA VAL A 456 -0.85 -25.21 -19.42
C VAL A 456 -0.43 -25.89 -18.11
N GLU A 457 -1.33 -26.65 -17.48
CA GLU A 457 -1.01 -27.41 -16.27
C GLU A 457 0.07 -28.47 -16.48
N ALA A 458 0.04 -29.15 -17.62
CA ALA A 458 1.06 -30.13 -17.99
C ALA A 458 2.42 -29.44 -18.25
N GLU A 459 2.40 -28.28 -18.91
CA GLU A 459 3.59 -27.48 -19.19
C GLU A 459 4.27 -27.00 -17.90
N VAL A 460 3.52 -26.47 -16.95
CA VAL A 460 4.08 -25.87 -15.72
C VAL A 460 4.29 -26.86 -14.57
N ALA A 461 3.96 -28.15 -14.77
CA ALA A 461 4.00 -29.16 -13.70
C ALA A 461 5.39 -29.35 -13.08
N SER A 462 6.45 -29.19 -13.88
CA SER A 462 7.84 -29.32 -13.45
C SER A 462 8.44 -28.05 -12.85
N ALA A 463 7.74 -26.91 -12.88
CA ALA A 463 8.29 -25.65 -12.37
C ALA A 463 8.45 -25.70 -10.84
N GLU A 464 9.67 -25.56 -10.32
CA GLU A 464 9.97 -25.63 -8.89
C GLU A 464 10.25 -24.26 -8.26
N TYR A 465 9.71 -24.01 -7.07
CA TYR A 465 10.01 -22.78 -6.33
C TYR A 465 11.51 -22.68 -5.99
N PRO A 466 12.17 -21.56 -6.34
CA PRO A 466 13.50 -21.25 -5.83
C PRO A 466 13.49 -21.17 -4.29
N ARG A 467 14.66 -21.38 -3.67
CA ARG A 467 14.81 -21.39 -2.20
C ARG A 467 14.27 -20.11 -1.52
N PRO A 468 14.51 -18.89 -2.03
CA PRO A 468 13.94 -17.68 -1.44
C PRO A 468 12.42 -17.71 -1.33
N TYR A 469 11.73 -18.12 -2.41
CA TYR A 469 10.27 -18.25 -2.41
C TYR A 469 9.77 -19.40 -1.52
N LYS A 470 10.48 -20.53 -1.47
CA LYS A 470 10.18 -21.62 -0.52
C LYS A 470 10.22 -21.11 0.93
N ASN A 471 11.25 -20.33 1.28
CA ASN A 471 11.38 -19.72 2.60
C ASN A 471 10.27 -18.70 2.88
N LEU A 472 9.97 -17.83 1.90
CA LEU A 472 8.91 -16.84 2.01
C LEU A 472 7.52 -17.48 2.20
N ILE A 473 7.22 -18.53 1.46
CA ILE A 473 5.97 -19.29 1.57
C ILE A 473 5.86 -19.96 2.95
N ALA A 474 6.98 -20.51 3.45
CA ALA A 474 7.04 -21.21 4.74
C ALA A 474 7.12 -20.26 5.95
N ALA A 475 7.46 -19.00 5.74
CA ALA A 475 7.71 -18.06 6.84
C ALA A 475 6.46 -17.87 7.71
N LYS A 476 6.66 -17.85 9.02
CA LYS A 476 5.61 -17.54 9.98
C LYS A 476 5.70 -16.05 10.33
N PRO A 477 4.57 -15.33 10.35
CA PRO A 477 4.52 -13.98 10.89
C PRO A 477 5.03 -13.98 12.32
N THR A 478 5.93 -13.05 12.63
CA THR A 478 6.43 -12.82 13.99
C THR A 478 6.22 -11.38 14.39
N CYS A 479 5.93 -11.18 15.67
CA CYS A 479 5.85 -9.85 16.25
C CYS A 479 7.24 -9.48 16.78
N SER A 480 7.78 -8.34 16.34
CA SER A 480 9.07 -7.81 16.75
C SER A 480 8.90 -6.41 17.36
N PRO A 481 9.27 -6.18 18.63
CA PRO A 481 9.16 -4.86 19.27
C PRO A 481 9.88 -3.74 18.50
N ASP A 482 10.98 -4.06 17.82
CA ASP A 482 11.77 -3.09 17.04
C ASP A 482 11.02 -2.57 15.81
N ILE A 483 10.07 -3.34 15.29
CA ILE A 483 9.36 -3.06 14.03
C ILE A 483 7.89 -2.74 14.29
N ASP A 484 7.32 -3.38 15.29
CA ASP A 484 5.90 -3.30 15.63
C ASP A 484 5.64 -2.35 16.79
N GLY A 485 6.71 -1.85 17.41
CA GLY A 485 6.67 -0.97 18.57
C GLY A 485 6.49 -1.72 19.88
N PRO A 486 6.43 -0.98 21.01
CA PRO A 486 6.23 -1.56 22.33
C PRO A 486 4.99 -2.44 22.39
N MET A 487 5.11 -3.54 23.14
CA MET A 487 3.99 -4.42 23.42
C MET A 487 3.14 -3.84 24.55
N ALA A 488 1.83 -3.84 24.36
CA ALA A 488 0.84 -3.55 25.40
C ALA A 488 0.08 -4.83 25.76
N THR A 489 -0.31 -4.97 27.02
CA THR A 489 -1.16 -6.09 27.47
C THR A 489 -2.60 -5.60 27.59
N THR A 490 -3.53 -6.26 26.93
CA THR A 490 -4.97 -5.96 27.01
C THR A 490 -5.56 -6.36 28.36
N SER A 491 -6.78 -5.89 28.68
CA SER A 491 -7.41 -6.22 29.97
C SER A 491 -7.68 -7.71 30.13
N ASP A 492 -7.85 -8.46 29.03
CA ASP A 492 -7.96 -9.93 28.99
C ASP A 492 -6.60 -10.65 28.92
N GLY A 493 -5.48 -9.94 29.14
CA GLY A 493 -4.16 -10.53 29.26
C GLY A 493 -3.47 -10.84 27.93
N LYS A 494 -4.04 -10.45 26.78
CA LYS A 494 -3.40 -10.66 25.47
C LYS A 494 -2.39 -9.55 25.16
N ASN A 495 -1.24 -9.93 24.65
CA ASN A 495 -0.23 -8.97 24.19
C ASN A 495 -0.54 -8.52 22.77
N ILE A 496 -0.37 -7.22 22.53
CA ILE A 496 -0.56 -6.59 21.22
C ILE A 496 0.53 -5.54 21.01
N SER A 497 1.06 -5.45 19.80
CA SER A 497 2.03 -4.42 19.44
C SER A 497 1.38 -3.06 19.19
N GLU A 498 2.16 -1.99 19.19
CA GLU A 498 1.71 -0.63 18.89
C GLU A 498 1.05 -0.53 17.51
N VAL A 499 1.65 -1.14 16.48
CA VAL A 499 1.07 -1.16 15.12
C VAL A 499 -0.25 -1.91 15.08
N ASP A 500 -0.35 -3.07 15.73
CA ASP A 500 -1.59 -3.84 15.72
C ASP A 500 -2.68 -3.12 16.55
N LEU A 501 -2.31 -2.43 17.62
CA LEU A 501 -3.19 -1.53 18.38
C LEU A 501 -3.72 -0.41 17.48
N LEU A 502 -2.85 0.23 16.68
CA LEU A 502 -3.27 1.24 15.71
C LEU A 502 -4.25 0.66 14.68
N LEU A 503 -3.91 -0.45 14.04
CA LEU A 503 -4.76 -1.08 13.03
C LEU A 503 -6.13 -1.50 13.60
N ARG A 504 -6.19 -1.97 14.85
CA ARG A 504 -7.44 -2.33 15.52
C ARG A 504 -8.30 -1.14 15.88
N THR A 505 -7.72 -0.10 16.48
CA THR A 505 -8.44 1.12 16.88
C THR A 505 -9.02 1.84 15.67
N GLN A 506 -8.31 1.80 14.53
CA GLN A 506 -8.83 2.31 13.25
C GLN A 506 -9.79 1.34 12.52
N GLY A 507 -10.04 0.16 13.09
CA GLY A 507 -11.03 -0.80 12.59
C GLY A 507 -10.59 -1.65 11.39
N PHE A 508 -9.29 -1.74 11.11
CA PHE A 508 -8.72 -2.58 10.04
C PHE A 508 -8.59 -4.04 10.44
N VAL A 509 -8.31 -4.32 11.73
CA VAL A 509 -8.18 -5.68 12.25
C VAL A 509 -9.30 -5.96 13.25
N ARG A 510 -10.11 -7.01 13.00
CA ARG A 510 -11.12 -7.48 13.97
C ARG A 510 -10.49 -8.48 14.94
N GLY A 511 -10.97 -8.51 16.19
CA GLY A 511 -10.66 -9.62 17.10
C GLY A 511 -11.27 -10.91 16.53
N ARG A 512 -10.52 -12.03 16.51
CA ARG A 512 -10.99 -13.34 16.03
C ARG A 512 -12.21 -13.92 16.80
N GLY A 513 -12.84 -13.17 17.69
CA GLY A 513 -13.97 -13.60 18.53
C GLY A 513 -15.24 -12.77 18.45
N ALA A 514 -15.29 -11.66 17.70
CA ALA A 514 -16.49 -10.82 17.64
C ALA A 514 -17.39 -11.20 16.46
N SER A 515 -18.02 -12.38 16.52
CA SER A 515 -19.29 -12.63 15.83
C SER A 515 -20.40 -12.03 16.68
N HIS A 516 -20.38 -10.71 16.88
CA HIS A 516 -21.51 -10.01 17.46
C HIS A 516 -22.37 -9.45 16.36
N ARG A 517 -23.62 -9.93 16.31
CA ARG A 517 -24.76 -9.21 15.73
C ARG A 517 -24.77 -7.80 16.31
N HIS A 518 -24.10 -6.86 15.67
CA HIS A 518 -24.43 -5.46 15.88
C HIS A 518 -25.80 -5.25 15.27
N ARG A 519 -26.82 -5.24 16.14
CA ARG A 519 -27.95 -4.34 15.97
C ARG A 519 -27.35 -2.99 15.61
N VAL A 520 -27.72 -2.46 14.45
CA VAL A 520 -27.45 -1.09 14.06
C VAL A 520 -28.01 -0.21 15.17
N SER A 521 -27.16 0.17 16.11
CA SER A 521 -27.46 1.21 17.08
C SER A 521 -27.35 2.51 16.30
N THR A 522 -28.50 3.08 15.99
CA THR A 522 -28.72 4.46 15.59
C THR A 522 -27.93 5.41 16.51
N PHE A 523 -26.68 5.68 16.14
CA PHE A 523 -25.83 6.71 16.75
C PHE A 523 -25.54 7.85 15.77
N ASP A 524 -26.44 8.03 14.78
CA ASP A 524 -26.47 9.13 13.82
C ASP A 524 -27.64 10.11 14.06
N GLN A 525 -28.25 10.10 15.26
CA GLN A 525 -29.30 11.08 15.63
C GLN A 525 -28.93 11.86 16.90
N LEU A 526 -27.83 12.62 16.85
CA LEU A 526 -27.60 13.70 17.82
C LEU A 526 -26.97 14.93 17.14
N VAL A 527 -27.62 15.40 16.07
CA VAL A 527 -27.59 16.82 15.67
C VAL A 527 -28.99 17.17 15.14
N ARG A 528 -29.93 17.44 16.04
CA ARG A 528 -31.10 18.29 15.74
C ARG A 528 -31.06 19.45 16.71
N CYS A 529 -30.56 20.59 16.22
CA CYS A 529 -30.72 21.87 16.88
C CYS A 529 -32.22 22.17 16.98
N ASP A 530 -32.71 22.19 18.21
CA ASP A 530 -34.04 22.61 18.57
C ASP A 530 -34.19 24.12 18.29
N SER A 531 -34.69 24.45 17.12
CA SER A 531 -34.99 25.83 16.69
C SER A 531 -36.49 26.05 16.81
N SER A 532 -37.00 26.00 18.05
CA SER A 532 -38.42 26.29 18.30
C SER A 532 -38.75 26.81 19.71
N LYS A 533 -37.92 27.67 20.30
CA LYS A 533 -38.34 28.48 21.47
C LYS A 533 -37.74 29.89 21.45
N LEU A 534 -38.30 30.76 20.61
CA LEU A 534 -38.29 32.22 20.77
C LEU A 534 -39.47 32.81 19.99
N ARG A 535 -40.70 32.55 20.48
CA ARG A 535 -41.89 33.38 20.28
C ARG A 535 -42.86 33.15 21.45
N LYS A 536 -42.63 33.88 22.54
CA LYS A 536 -43.61 34.66 23.28
C LYS A 536 -42.87 35.46 24.34
#